data_AF-A0A560WC19-F1
#
_entry.id   AF-A0A560WC19-F1
#
_cell.length_a   1.000
_cell.length_b   1.000
_cell.length_c   1.000
_cell.angle_alpha   90.00
_cell.angle_beta   90.00
_cell.angle_gamma   90.00
#
_symmetry.space_group_name_H-M   'P 1'
#
loop_
_entity.id
_entity.type
_entity.pdbx_description
1 polymer ?
#
loop_
_entity_poly.entity_id
_entity_poly.type
_entity_poly.pdbx_seq_one_letter_code
_entity_poly.pdbx_strand_id
1 'polypeptide(L)' 'MNGYVQFESPDGEPIVVNTDRVNFVRRFRGENAACAINFEKGNYIVVRGGLDEVMNALAES' A
#
# COMPACT_ATOMS: atom_id res chain seq x y z
N MET A 1 4.69 -9.55 -14.96
CA MET A 1 3.67 -9.67 -13.89
C MET A 1 2.93 -8.34 -13.90
N ASN A 2 1.60 -8.33 -13.72
CA ASN A 2 0.72 -7.29 -14.30
C ASN A 2 0.70 -5.94 -13.56
N GLY A 3 1.76 -5.46 -12.90
CA GLY A 3 1.78 -4.13 -12.28
C GLY A 3 0.65 -3.89 -11.26
N TYR A 4 0.11 -4.97 -10.67
CA TYR A 4 -0.94 -4.95 -9.66
C TYR A 4 -0.56 -5.86 -8.50
N VAL A 5 -0.76 -5.39 -7.28
CA VAL A 5 -0.54 -6.13 -6.03
C VAL A 5 -1.80 -6.08 -5.19
N GLN A 6 -2.17 -7.20 -4.57
CA GLN A 6 -3.28 -7.25 -3.62
C GLN A 6 -2.77 -7.07 -2.19
N PHE A 7 -3.41 -6.17 -1.46
CA PHE A 7 -3.27 -5.96 -0.02
C PHE A 7 -4.60 -6.22 0.68
N GLU A 8 -4.59 -6.13 2.01
CA GLU A 8 -5.81 -6.03 2.83
C GLU A 8 -5.93 -4.61 3.39
N SER A 9 -7.16 -4.12 3.57
CA SER A 9 -7.44 -2.95 4.40
C SER A 9 -7.22 -3.30 5.88
N PRO A 10 -7.11 -2.30 6.78
CA PRO A 10 -7.08 -2.55 8.22
C PRO A 10 -8.26 -3.41 8.71
N ASP A 11 -9.42 -3.28 8.07
CA ASP A 11 -10.66 -4.01 8.39
C ASP A 11 -10.72 -5.41 7.73
N GLY A 12 -9.71 -5.78 6.93
CA GLY A 12 -9.59 -7.10 6.30
C GLY A 12 -10.23 -7.21 4.91
N GLU A 13 -10.62 -6.09 4.30
CA GLU A 13 -11.15 -6.10 2.93
C GLU A 13 -10.00 -6.14 1.90
N PRO A 14 -10.11 -6.93 0.82
CA PRO A 14 -9.06 -6.97 -0.20
C PRO A 14 -9.01 -5.66 -0.99
N ILE A 15 -7.80 -5.13 -1.20
CA ILE A 15 -7.54 -3.94 -2.03
C ILE A 15 -6.49 -4.28 -3.09
N VAL A 16 -6.81 -4.04 -4.36
CA VAL A 16 -5.86 -4.21 -5.46
C VAL A 16 -5.26 -2.85 -5.84
N VAL A 17 -3.92 -2.79 -5.86
CA VAL A 17 -3.13 -1.58 -6.09
C VAL A 17 -2.38 -1.71 -7.40
N ASN A 18 -2.56 -0.75 -8.30
CA ASN A 18 -1.69 -0.59 -9.47
C ASN A 18 -0.35 0.01 -9.01
N THR A 19 0.74 -0.73 -9.17
CA THR A 19 2.08 -0.35 -8.68
C THR A 19 2.71 0.77 -9.51
N ASP A 20 2.40 0.86 -10.80
CA ASP A 20 2.86 1.94 -11.69
C ASP A 20 2.31 3.33 -11.29
N ARG A 21 1.23 3.37 -10.50
CA ARG A 21 0.60 4.62 -10.04
C ARG A 21 0.96 5.01 -8.62
N VAL A 22 1.72 4.18 -7.91
CA VAL A 22 2.15 4.48 -6.54
C VAL A 22 3.19 5.58 -6.57
N ASN A 23 2.95 6.64 -5.80
CA ASN A 23 3.88 7.74 -5.67
C ASN A 23 4.81 7.54 -4.46
N PHE A 24 4.24 7.28 -3.28
CA PHE A 24 5.00 6.97 -2.08
C PHE A 24 4.17 6.13 -1.10
N VAL A 25 4.86 5.47 -0.18
CA VAL A 25 4.27 4.75 0.95
C VAL A 25 4.78 5.36 2.25
N ARG A 26 3.91 5.46 3.25
CA ARG A 26 4.28 5.90 4.59
C ARG A 26 3.50 5.14 5.66
N ARG A 27 4.02 5.10 6.89
CA ARG A 27 3.25 4.60 8.05
C ARG A 27 1.98 5.41 8.24
N PHE A 28 0.84 4.74 8.42
CA PHE A 28 -0.42 5.39 8.70
C PHE A 28 -0.49 5.76 10.18
N ARG A 29 -0.71 7.04 10.49
CA ARG A 29 -0.75 7.58 11.87
C ARG A 29 0.47 7.25 12.75
N GLY A 30 1.61 6.90 12.16
CA GLY A 30 2.82 6.49 12.89
C GLY A 30 2.75 5.05 13.44
N GLU A 31 1.70 4.29 13.12
CA GLU A 31 1.55 2.90 13.54
C GLU A 31 2.38 1.97 12.65
N ASN A 32 2.81 0.83 13.21
CA ASN A 32 3.63 -0.15 12.50
C ASN A 32 2.80 -1.20 11.74
N ALA A 33 1.50 -1.30 11.98
CA ALA A 33 0.64 -2.35 11.43
C ALA A 33 -0.17 -1.89 10.21
N ALA A 34 -0.04 -0.62 9.79
CA ALA A 34 -0.74 -0.09 8.65
C ALA A 34 0.08 0.97 7.91
N CYS A 35 -0.05 0.97 6.58
CA CYS A 35 0.60 1.93 5.71
C CYS A 35 -0.41 2.67 4.84
N ALA A 36 -0.16 3.94 4.60
CA ALA A 36 -0.85 4.72 3.58
C ALA A 36 -0.07 4.62 2.27
N ILE A 37 -0.71 4.07 1.24
CA ILE A 37 -0.19 4.06 -0.13
C ILE A 37 -0.80 5.26 -0.85
N ASN A 38 0.04 6.21 -1.22
CA ASN A 38 -0.38 7.42 -1.91
C ASN A 38 -0.30 7.26 -3.42
N PHE A 39 -1.30 7.84 -4.08
CA PHE A 39 -1.35 8.07 -5.51
C PHE A 39 -1.32 9.57 -5.77
N GLU A 40 -1.11 9.94 -7.04
CA GLU A 40 -1.14 11.34 -7.47
C GLU A 40 -2.32 12.15 -6.89
N LYS A 41 -2.09 13.45 -6.68
CA LYS A 41 -3.09 14.43 -6.19
C LYS A 41 -3.55 14.23 -4.73
N GLY A 42 -2.73 13.59 -3.89
CA GLY A 42 -2.95 13.52 -2.45
C GLY A 42 -3.97 12.47 -2.00
N ASN A 43 -4.47 11.65 -2.93
CA ASN A 43 -5.31 10.50 -2.59
C ASN A 43 -4.44 9.37 -2.06
N TYR A 44 -4.88 8.70 -1.00
CA TYR A 44 -4.21 7.51 -0.50
C TYR A 44 -5.24 6.48 -0.06
N ILE A 45 -4.84 5.22 -0.07
CA ILE A 45 -5.54 4.14 0.60
C ILE A 45 -4.73 3.71 1.82
N VAL A 46 -5.39 3.11 2.80
CA VAL A 46 -4.70 2.50 3.93
C VAL A 46 -4.77 1.00 3.76
N VAL A 47 -3.61 0.36 3.86
CA VAL A 47 -3.45 -1.09 3.83
C VAL A 47 -2.89 -1.57 5.16
N ARG A 48 -3.24 -2.79 5.53
CA ARG A 48 -2.59 -3.55 6.60
C ARG A 48 -1.18 -3.92 6.16
N GLY A 49 -0.24 -3.92 7.11
CA GLY A 49 1.13 -4.33 6.90
C GLY A 49 2.14 -3.25 7.30
N GLY A 50 3.33 -3.72 7.66
CA GLY A 50 4.46 -2.85 8.00
C GLY A 50 5.05 -2.17 6.76
N LEU A 51 5.80 -1.09 6.98
CA LEU A 51 6.38 -0.33 5.86
C LEU A 51 7.27 -1.20 4.97
N ASP A 52 8.14 -2.02 5.56
CA ASP A 52 9.07 -2.87 4.81
C ASP A 52 8.33 -3.96 4.04
N GLU A 53 7.32 -4.58 4.66
CA GLU A 53 6.46 -5.59 4.04
C GLU A 53 5.73 -5.01 2.82
N VAL A 54 5.09 -3.84 2.98
CA VAL A 54 4.35 -3.18 1.90
C VAL A 54 5.29 -2.74 0.78
N MET A 55 6.45 -2.19 1.10
CA MET A 55 7.44 -1.77 0.10
C MET A 55 8.01 -2.96 -0.69
N ASN A 56 8.30 -4.08 -0.02
CA ASN A 56 8.77 -5.30 -0.68
C ASN A 56 7.70 -5.87 -1.61
N ALA A 57 6.45 -5.95 -1.15
CA ALA A 57 5.33 -6.43 -1.97
C ALA A 57 5.11 -5.57 -3.23
N LEU A 58 5.29 -4.25 -3.13
CA LEU A 58 5.23 -3.35 -4.29
C LEU A 58 6.42 -3.49 -5.24
N ALA A 59 7.61 -3.82 -4.72
CA ALA A 59 8.83 -3.95 -5.53
C ALA A 59 8.92 -5.29 -6.29
N GLU A 60 8.24 -6.33 -5.80
CA GLU A 60 8.23 -7.68 -6.39
C GLU A 60 7.20 -7.86 -7.52
N SER A 61 6.38 -6.83 -7.82
CA SER A 61 5.23 -6.89 -8.74
C SER A 61 5.54 -6.71 -10.22
#